data_AF-A0A517TBK4-F1
#
_entry.id   AF-A0A517TBK4-F1
#
_cell.length_a   1.000
_cell.length_b   1.000
_cell.length_c   1.000
_cell.angle_alpha   90.00
_cell.angle_beta   90.00
_cell.angle_gamma   90.00
#
_symmetry.space_group_name_H-M   'P 1'
#
loop_
_entity.id
_entity.type
_entity.pdbx_description
1 polymer ?
#
loop_
_entity_poly.entity_id
_entity_poly.type
_entity_poly.pdbx_seq_one_letter_code
_entity_poly.pdbx_strand_id
1 'polypeptide(L)'
;MPAETPPSLPEEKSSDSDENESFLELVEEGSTEKVGTTTDAGKGRIFPCEQCGADLTFHIGTQTMKCPFCSHEQQLELPEGEEIQEKDLLDMLEQLKKKHDSGEAAFEGFQEVTCDSCGGDVVFSGTLTSQECPYCASPIQIDRAHQVEHRIPVDGVLPFQITKKEAGDNLKKWVKSLWFAPTKFQRRGIQATFNGVYLPYWTFDSLTYTRYVGQRGDNYTVTVGSGKNRRTETRTRWSHASGKFQRFFDDVLVVAFRGIKRDLVRKLEPWPLKKMAPYNQQMLAGILARTYDIELKDGFRTGRERIEEALRADVRRRIGGDKQRIQDINTKYAKMTYKHLLLPVWLLAYRYQGKPYQVLINAATGEVQGERPWSVWKIVLTVLGVLFLLGLAYLAFALLSGGAAVGGVNSIDLLDNPGSNFQFRID
;
A
#
# COMPACT_ATOMS: atom_id res chain seq x y z
N MET A 1 34.60 18.94 67.55
CA MET A 1 33.41 18.21 68.04
C MET A 1 32.67 17.66 66.83
N PRO A 2 32.18 16.42 66.91
CA PRO A 2 32.54 15.37 65.94
C PRO A 2 31.32 14.70 65.29
N ALA A 3 31.55 13.84 64.30
CA ALA A 3 30.71 12.69 63.95
C ALA A 3 31.52 11.85 62.94
N GLU A 4 32.36 10.93 63.39
CA GLU A 4 32.04 9.53 63.76
C GLU A 4 31.44 8.69 62.63
N THR A 5 32.26 7.71 62.24
CA THR A 5 32.10 6.67 61.24
C THR A 5 31.03 5.66 61.63
N PRO A 6 30.19 5.17 60.70
CA PRO A 6 29.40 3.97 60.92
C PRO A 6 30.15 2.68 60.50
N PRO A 7 29.80 1.53 61.12
CA PRO A 7 30.65 0.34 61.24
C PRO A 7 30.54 -0.67 60.09
N SER A 8 31.49 -1.61 60.12
CA SER A 8 31.67 -2.78 59.25
C SER A 8 30.54 -3.81 59.27
N LEU A 9 30.32 -4.43 58.12
CA LEU A 9 29.46 -5.60 57.87
C LEU A 9 29.91 -6.84 58.66
N PRO A 10 28.98 -7.74 59.03
CA PRO A 10 29.28 -9.15 59.28
C PRO A 10 28.83 -10.07 58.13
N GLU A 11 29.52 -11.21 58.09
CA GLU A 11 29.65 -12.22 57.05
C GLU A 11 28.39 -13.05 56.73
N GLU A 12 28.41 -13.59 55.50
CA GLU A 12 27.52 -14.61 54.96
C GLU A 12 27.43 -15.87 55.84
N LYS A 13 26.22 -16.41 55.95
CA LYS A 13 26.00 -17.85 56.14
C LYS A 13 24.89 -18.34 55.21
N SER A 14 25.29 -19.35 54.46
CA SER A 14 24.53 -20.21 53.55
C SER A 14 23.36 -20.94 54.21
N SER A 15 22.25 -21.07 53.49
CA SER A 15 21.45 -22.30 53.47
C SER A 15 20.56 -22.33 52.24
N ASP A 16 20.74 -23.39 51.44
CA ASP A 16 19.83 -23.84 50.38
C ASP A 16 18.37 -23.92 50.86
N SER A 17 17.45 -23.48 50.01
CA SER A 17 16.23 -24.22 49.73
C SER A 17 15.52 -23.60 48.52
N ASP A 18 15.10 -24.49 47.64
CA ASP A 18 14.29 -24.29 46.44
C ASP A 18 13.16 -23.27 46.58
N GLU A 19 12.97 -22.47 45.53
CA GLU A 19 11.70 -21.90 45.01
C GLU A 19 12.02 -20.58 44.29
N ASN A 20 12.15 -20.65 42.96
CA ASN A 20 12.09 -19.44 42.12
C ASN A 20 11.50 -19.79 40.74
N GLU A 21 10.31 -20.40 40.77
CA GLU A 21 9.33 -20.27 39.67
C GLU A 21 8.51 -18.99 39.91
N SER A 22 9.06 -17.83 39.56
CA SER A 22 8.25 -16.63 39.25
C SER A 22 9.15 -15.49 38.79
N PHE A 23 9.67 -15.55 37.57
CA PHE A 23 10.20 -14.35 36.91
C PHE A 23 10.15 -14.48 35.38
N LEU A 24 8.96 -14.81 34.88
CA LEU A 24 8.55 -14.44 33.53
C LEU A 24 7.39 -13.46 33.69
N GLU A 25 7.75 -12.27 34.14
CA GLU A 25 6.91 -11.09 33.98
C GLU A 25 6.77 -10.88 32.47
N LEU A 26 5.66 -11.38 31.94
CA LEU A 26 5.22 -11.21 30.57
C LEU A 26 5.24 -9.70 30.28
N VAL A 27 6.05 -9.33 29.29
CA VAL A 27 6.01 -7.99 28.70
C VAL A 27 4.61 -7.79 28.11
N GLU A 28 3.73 -7.15 28.87
CA GLU A 28 2.42 -6.65 28.44
C GLU A 28 2.59 -5.41 27.52
N GLU A 29 3.33 -5.54 26.42
CA GLU A 29 3.39 -4.47 25.42
C GLU A 29 2.27 -4.64 24.39
N GLY A 30 1.10 -4.17 24.83
CA GLY A 30 -0.14 -4.07 24.07
C GLY A 30 -1.33 -4.36 24.98
N SER A 31 -1.59 -3.48 25.96
CA SER A 31 -2.72 -3.62 26.87
C SER A 31 -4.04 -3.53 26.11
N THR A 32 -4.56 -4.68 25.71
CA THR A 32 -5.98 -4.85 25.44
C THR A 32 -6.70 -4.85 26.78
N GLU A 33 -6.70 -3.76 27.56
CA GLU A 33 -7.62 -3.67 28.72
C GLU A 33 -9.00 -3.33 28.16
N LYS A 34 -9.86 -4.35 28.12
CA LYS A 34 -10.79 -4.53 27.00
C LYS A 34 -12.16 -3.88 27.23
N VAL A 35 -12.40 -2.75 26.59
CA VAL A 35 -13.73 -2.16 26.40
C VAL A 35 -14.69 -3.19 25.76
N GLY A 36 -15.92 -3.29 26.27
CA GLY A 36 -16.93 -4.25 25.80
C GLY A 36 -16.99 -5.56 26.61
N THR A 37 -17.92 -6.43 26.26
CA THR A 37 -18.21 -7.68 26.98
C THR A 37 -17.69 -8.90 26.22
N THR A 38 -16.96 -9.79 26.89
CA THR A 38 -16.54 -11.07 26.32
C THR A 38 -17.70 -12.05 26.24
N THR A 39 -17.78 -12.81 25.15
CA THR A 39 -18.80 -13.82 24.87
C THR A 39 -18.15 -15.17 24.53
N ASP A 40 -18.96 -16.24 24.49
CA ASP A 40 -18.52 -17.60 24.12
C ASP A 40 -17.20 -18.02 24.81
N ALA A 41 -17.22 -18.04 26.15
CA ALA A 41 -16.06 -18.39 26.99
C ALA A 41 -14.78 -17.58 26.68
N GLY A 42 -14.92 -16.31 26.27
CA GLY A 42 -13.80 -15.43 25.96
C GLY A 42 -13.25 -15.57 24.54
N LYS A 43 -14.02 -16.19 23.62
CA LYS A 43 -13.66 -16.23 22.20
C LYS A 43 -14.19 -15.04 21.42
N GLY A 44 -15.36 -14.53 21.81
CA GLY A 44 -16.03 -13.41 21.16
C GLY A 44 -16.02 -12.14 22.01
N ARG A 45 -16.21 -10.99 21.36
CA ARG A 45 -16.42 -9.71 22.02
C ARG A 45 -17.54 -8.93 21.33
N ILE A 46 -18.42 -8.37 22.15
CA ILE A 46 -19.54 -7.50 21.77
C ILE A 46 -19.50 -6.19 22.54
N PHE A 47 -20.27 -5.20 22.09
CA PHE A 47 -20.36 -3.87 22.70
C PHE A 47 -21.81 -3.55 23.02
N PRO A 48 -22.33 -3.95 24.20
CA PRO A 48 -23.74 -3.77 24.51
C PRO A 48 -24.08 -2.30 24.76
N CYS A 49 -25.25 -1.86 24.28
CA CYS A 49 -25.77 -0.53 24.51
C CYS A 49 -26.23 -0.35 25.96
N GLU A 50 -25.80 0.74 26.61
CA GLU A 50 -26.20 1.06 27.99
C GLU A 50 -27.70 1.30 28.17
N GLN A 51 -28.41 1.70 27.10
CA GLN A 51 -29.84 2.04 27.18
C GLN A 51 -30.76 0.84 26.93
N CYS A 52 -30.41 -0.07 26.02
CA CYS A 52 -31.32 -1.15 25.61
C CYS A 52 -30.66 -2.53 25.48
N GLY A 53 -29.37 -2.66 25.77
CA GLY A 53 -28.62 -3.92 25.72
C GLY A 53 -28.31 -4.45 24.31
N ALA A 54 -28.77 -3.80 23.24
CA ALA A 54 -28.46 -4.21 21.87
C ALA A 54 -27.02 -3.84 21.48
N ASP A 55 -26.42 -4.59 20.56
CA ASP A 55 -25.02 -4.37 20.17
C ASP A 55 -24.82 -3.04 19.42
N LEU A 56 -23.85 -2.27 19.88
CA LEU A 56 -23.41 -1.03 19.28
C LEU A 56 -22.55 -1.27 18.05
N THR A 57 -22.64 -0.34 17.11
CA THR A 57 -21.83 -0.32 15.89
C THR A 57 -21.04 0.99 15.82
N PHE A 58 -19.87 0.95 15.20
CA PHE A 58 -19.09 2.17 14.98
C PHE A 58 -19.75 3.04 13.92
N HIS A 59 -20.14 4.25 14.31
CA HIS A 59 -20.78 5.21 13.41
C HIS A 59 -19.77 6.17 12.81
N ILE A 60 -19.43 5.95 11.54
CA ILE A 60 -18.42 6.68 10.77
C ILE A 60 -18.66 8.21 10.76
N GLY A 61 -19.92 8.65 10.65
CA GLY A 61 -20.22 10.08 10.51
C GLY A 61 -19.99 10.90 11.78
N THR A 62 -20.24 10.30 12.95
CA THR A 62 -20.14 10.96 14.26
C THR A 62 -18.89 10.54 15.03
N GLN A 63 -18.18 9.49 14.57
CA GLN A 63 -17.04 8.89 15.26
C GLN A 63 -17.40 8.40 16.67
N THR A 64 -18.62 7.88 16.85
CA THR A 64 -19.16 7.38 18.11
C THR A 64 -19.68 5.95 17.96
N MET A 65 -19.94 5.28 19.08
CA MET A 65 -20.66 4.02 19.10
C MET A 65 -22.16 4.32 19.04
N LYS A 66 -22.87 3.78 18.05
CA LYS A 66 -24.30 4.02 17.86
C LYS A 66 -25.08 2.71 17.88
N CYS A 67 -26.15 2.70 18.66
CA CYS A 67 -27.07 1.58 18.71
C CYS A 67 -27.98 1.60 17.46
N PRO A 68 -27.99 0.55 16.64
CA PRO A 68 -28.89 0.47 15.48
C PRO A 68 -30.37 0.30 15.87
N PHE A 69 -30.65 -0.09 17.12
CA PHE A 69 -32.01 -0.35 17.60
C PHE A 69 -32.66 0.89 18.24
N CYS A 70 -32.06 1.45 19.29
CA CYS A 70 -32.63 2.60 20.01
C CYS A 70 -32.03 3.96 19.60
N SER A 71 -31.05 3.98 18.69
CA SER A 71 -30.33 5.19 18.24
C SER A 71 -29.51 5.92 19.31
N HIS A 72 -29.34 5.32 20.50
CA HIS A 72 -28.46 5.84 21.54
C HIS A 72 -27.01 5.94 21.04
N GLU A 73 -26.31 7.00 21.42
CA GLU A 73 -24.92 7.27 21.05
C GLU A 73 -24.05 7.28 22.31
N GLN A 74 -22.96 6.51 22.27
CA GLN A 74 -21.97 6.38 23.33
C GLN A 74 -20.60 6.81 22.79
N GLN A 75 -19.82 7.50 23.61
CA GLN A 75 -18.47 7.91 23.22
C GLN A 75 -17.54 6.70 23.13
N LEU A 76 -16.51 6.82 22.30
CA LEU A 76 -15.43 5.84 22.29
C LEU A 76 -14.64 5.96 23.60
N GLU A 77 -14.40 4.83 24.23
CA GLU A 77 -13.47 4.71 25.35
C GLU A 77 -12.07 4.58 24.74
N LEU A 78 -11.39 5.71 24.60
CA LEU A 78 -10.01 5.75 24.15
C LEU A 78 -9.09 5.61 25.38
N PRO A 79 -8.09 4.71 25.34
CA PRO A 79 -7.12 4.61 26.41
C PRO A 79 -6.37 5.94 26.55
N GLU A 80 -6.45 6.56 27.73
CA GLU A 80 -5.85 7.86 27.99
C GLU A 80 -4.32 7.75 27.99
N GLY A 81 -3.65 8.59 27.18
CA GLY A 81 -2.19 8.66 27.13
C GLY A 81 -1.50 7.54 26.34
N GLU A 82 -2.25 6.66 25.70
CA GLU A 82 -1.67 5.64 24.81
C GLU A 82 -1.26 6.30 23.49
N GLU A 83 0.02 6.18 23.14
CA GLU A 83 0.56 6.64 21.86
C GLU A 83 0.99 5.45 21.01
N ILE A 84 0.87 5.58 19.70
CA ILE A 84 1.34 4.55 18.78
C ILE A 84 2.87 4.58 18.78
N GLN A 85 3.48 3.54 19.32
CA GLN A 85 4.93 3.43 19.42
C GLN A 85 5.53 2.70 18.23
N GLU A 86 6.68 3.20 17.78
CA GLU A 86 7.53 2.52 16.82
C GLU A 86 8.36 1.44 17.50
N LYS A 87 8.29 0.21 16.98
CA LYS A 87 8.99 -0.95 17.54
C LYS A 87 10.24 -1.27 16.74
N ASP A 88 11.32 -1.71 17.40
CA ASP A 88 12.53 -2.11 16.68
C ASP A 88 12.27 -3.38 15.85
N LEU A 89 12.60 -3.29 14.56
CA LEU A 89 12.34 -4.36 13.60
C LEU A 89 13.22 -5.58 13.84
N LEU A 90 14.50 -5.39 14.16
CA LEU A 90 15.45 -6.49 14.30
C LEU A 90 15.15 -7.28 15.58
N ASP A 91 14.87 -6.57 16.66
CA ASP A 91 14.53 -7.18 17.94
C ASP A 91 13.25 -8.04 17.81
N MET A 92 12.20 -7.52 17.15
CA MET A 92 10.98 -8.30 16.91
C MET A 92 11.24 -9.51 16.01
N LEU A 93 12.03 -9.38 14.95
CA LEU A 93 12.36 -10.51 14.09
C LEU A 93 13.13 -11.61 14.83
N GLU A 94 13.98 -11.25 15.77
CA GLU A 94 14.68 -12.21 16.63
C GLU A 94 13.72 -12.89 17.61
N GLN A 95 12.80 -12.14 18.23
CA GLN A 95 11.76 -12.70 19.09
C GLN A 95 10.87 -13.70 18.35
N LEU A 96 10.40 -13.35 17.15
CA LEU A 96 9.58 -14.24 16.32
C LEU A 96 10.33 -15.52 15.93
N LYS A 97 11.63 -15.41 15.64
CA LYS A 97 12.47 -16.59 15.35
C LYS A 97 12.58 -17.51 16.56
N LYS A 98 12.82 -16.95 17.76
CA LYS A 98 12.90 -17.74 19.01
C LYS A 98 11.59 -18.50 19.29
N LYS A 99 10.44 -17.84 19.10
CA LYS A 99 9.11 -18.48 19.23
C LYS A 99 8.87 -19.60 18.20
N HIS A 100 9.30 -19.38 16.95
CA HIS A 100 9.20 -20.42 15.93
C HIS A 100 10.07 -21.65 16.27
N ASP A 101 11.29 -21.42 16.77
CA ASP A 101 12.23 -22.48 17.12
C ASP A 101 11.81 -23.26 18.39
N SER A 102 10.98 -22.68 19.27
CA SER A 102 10.43 -23.36 20.46
C SER A 102 9.25 -24.32 20.15
N GLY A 103 8.83 -24.43 18.89
CA GLY A 103 7.74 -25.33 18.49
C GLY A 103 6.35 -24.83 18.83
N GLU A 104 6.24 -23.57 19.28
CA GLU A 104 5.00 -22.83 19.37
C GLU A 104 4.58 -22.53 17.92
N ALA A 105 3.72 -23.39 17.34
CA ALA A 105 3.27 -23.27 15.96
C ALA A 105 2.06 -22.32 15.85
N ALA A 106 2.10 -21.43 14.86
CA ALA A 106 1.02 -20.52 14.51
C ALA A 106 -0.29 -21.29 14.25
N PHE A 107 -1.37 -20.82 14.88
CA PHE A 107 -2.71 -21.40 14.70
C PHE A 107 -3.21 -21.17 13.25
N GLU A 108 -3.11 -22.20 12.41
CA GLU A 108 -3.76 -22.27 11.10
C GLU A 108 -5.06 -23.08 11.23
N GLY A 109 -6.15 -22.42 11.63
CA GLY A 109 -7.43 -23.08 11.85
C GLY A 109 -8.64 -22.18 11.60
N PHE A 110 -9.81 -22.81 11.52
CA PHE A 110 -11.09 -22.12 11.65
C PHE A 110 -11.34 -21.84 13.14
N GLN A 111 -11.75 -20.62 13.47
CA GLN A 111 -12.27 -20.30 14.79
C GLN A 111 -13.77 -20.13 14.68
N GLU A 112 -14.51 -20.94 15.43
CA GLU A 112 -15.95 -20.84 15.54
C GLU A 112 -16.28 -20.05 16.81
N VAL A 113 -17.11 -19.02 16.66
CA VAL A 113 -17.58 -18.17 17.74
C VAL A 113 -19.10 -18.20 17.74
N THR A 114 -19.72 -18.60 18.85
CA THR A 114 -21.17 -18.55 18.99
C THR A 114 -21.63 -17.11 19.23
N CYS A 115 -22.60 -16.64 18.44
CA CYS A 115 -23.16 -15.30 18.55
C CYS A 115 -24.14 -15.19 19.73
N ASP A 116 -23.84 -14.40 20.76
CA ASP A 116 -24.74 -14.20 21.92
C ASP A 116 -26.10 -13.61 21.55
N SER A 117 -26.16 -12.79 20.50
CA SER A 117 -27.39 -12.08 20.11
C SER A 117 -28.44 -12.97 19.42
N CYS A 118 -28.03 -14.10 18.82
CA CYS A 118 -28.98 -14.99 18.11
C CYS A 118 -28.70 -16.49 18.27
N GLY A 119 -27.63 -16.87 18.97
CA GLY A 119 -27.20 -18.26 19.17
C GLY A 119 -26.63 -18.96 17.93
N GLY A 120 -26.35 -18.24 16.85
CA GLY A 120 -25.79 -18.82 15.62
C GLY A 120 -24.26 -18.89 15.66
N ASP A 121 -23.69 -19.98 15.16
CA ASP A 121 -22.24 -20.14 15.09
C ASP A 121 -21.63 -19.42 13.89
N VAL A 122 -20.63 -18.58 14.16
CA VAL A 122 -19.97 -17.74 13.18
C VAL A 122 -18.54 -18.21 13.00
N VAL A 123 -18.22 -18.66 11.78
CA VAL A 123 -16.90 -19.17 11.45
C VAL A 123 -15.99 -18.03 10.98
N PHE A 124 -14.90 -17.83 11.70
CA PHE A 124 -13.76 -17.03 11.29
C PHE A 124 -12.73 -17.93 10.63
N SER A 125 -12.25 -17.52 9.45
CA SER A 125 -11.29 -18.28 8.67
C SER A 125 -10.05 -17.45 8.36
N GLY A 126 -8.88 -18.08 8.54
CA GLY A 126 -7.58 -17.50 8.25
C GLY A 126 -7.33 -16.22 9.03
N THR A 127 -7.34 -15.07 8.34
CA THR A 127 -6.98 -13.77 8.91
C THR A 127 -8.17 -12.88 9.25
N LEU A 128 -9.39 -13.39 9.19
CA LEU A 128 -10.58 -12.63 9.56
C LEU A 128 -10.68 -12.47 11.08
N THR A 129 -10.82 -11.24 11.58
CA THR A 129 -10.82 -10.94 13.03
C THR A 129 -12.05 -10.17 13.50
N SER A 130 -12.76 -9.52 12.59
CA SER A 130 -14.05 -8.84 12.84
C SER A 130 -14.97 -9.03 11.65
N GLN A 131 -16.24 -9.33 11.91
CA GLN A 131 -17.31 -9.35 10.90
C GLN A 131 -18.69 -9.18 11.55
N GLU A 132 -19.71 -8.93 10.73
CA GLU A 132 -21.11 -9.04 11.16
C GLU A 132 -21.55 -10.51 11.16
N CYS A 133 -22.36 -10.90 12.13
CA CYS A 133 -23.02 -12.18 12.18
C CYS A 133 -23.94 -12.33 10.95
N PRO A 134 -23.79 -13.40 10.13
CA PRO A 134 -24.59 -13.57 8.92
C PRO A 134 -26.08 -13.81 9.21
N TYR A 135 -26.43 -14.13 10.45
CA TYR A 135 -27.81 -14.43 10.87
C TYR A 135 -28.57 -13.20 11.36
N CYS A 136 -27.93 -12.36 12.18
CA CYS A 136 -28.60 -11.25 12.86
C CYS A 136 -27.89 -9.88 12.70
N ALA A 137 -26.79 -9.84 11.94
CA ALA A 137 -25.95 -8.65 11.75
C ALA A 137 -25.31 -8.08 13.02
N SER A 138 -25.37 -8.78 14.15
CA SER A 138 -24.61 -8.42 15.35
C SER A 138 -23.10 -8.38 15.03
N PRO A 139 -22.37 -7.31 15.40
CA PRO A 139 -20.94 -7.24 15.20
C PRO A 139 -20.20 -8.18 16.16
N ILE A 140 -19.38 -9.08 15.62
CA ILE A 140 -18.60 -10.05 16.40
C ILE A 140 -17.11 -9.86 16.09
N GLN A 141 -16.32 -9.76 17.15
CA GLN A 141 -14.85 -9.74 17.07
C GLN A 141 -14.26 -10.91 17.84
N ILE A 142 -13.14 -11.43 17.36
CA ILE A 142 -12.38 -12.43 18.09
C ILE A 142 -11.64 -11.73 19.24
N ASP A 143 -11.98 -12.09 20.49
CA ASP A 143 -11.45 -11.43 21.68
C ASP A 143 -9.92 -11.55 21.82
N ARG A 144 -9.38 -12.66 21.30
CA ARG A 144 -7.95 -13.01 21.30
C ARG A 144 -7.33 -12.99 19.90
N ALA A 145 -7.88 -12.20 18.96
CA ALA A 145 -7.33 -12.07 17.59
C ALA A 145 -5.82 -11.77 17.56
N HIS A 146 -5.33 -11.02 18.55
CA HIS A 146 -3.93 -10.60 18.71
C HIS A 146 -3.21 -11.32 19.86
N GLN A 147 -3.92 -12.14 20.63
CA GLN A 147 -3.38 -12.90 21.78
C GLN A 147 -3.16 -14.38 21.48
N VAL A 148 -3.42 -14.84 20.24
CA VAL A 148 -2.77 -16.07 19.77
C VAL A 148 -1.27 -15.76 19.84
N GLU A 149 -0.52 -16.41 20.74
CA GLU A 149 0.85 -16.09 21.21
C GLU A 149 1.92 -15.82 20.12
N HIS A 150 1.54 -15.97 18.87
CA HIS A 150 2.35 -16.02 17.66
C HIS A 150 2.05 -14.88 16.68
N ARG A 151 1.03 -14.04 16.94
CA ARG A 151 0.68 -12.92 16.05
C ARG A 151 1.13 -11.59 16.66
N ILE A 152 1.65 -10.73 15.80
CA ILE A 152 2.02 -9.36 16.18
C ILE A 152 0.73 -8.55 16.35
N PRO A 153 0.53 -7.89 17.51
CA PRO A 153 -0.67 -7.10 17.76
C PRO A 153 -0.76 -5.91 16.80
N VAL A 154 -1.97 -5.37 16.64
CA VAL A 154 -2.18 -4.12 15.90
C VAL A 154 -1.83 -2.96 16.82
N ASP A 155 -1.01 -2.02 16.34
CA ASP A 155 -0.58 -0.85 17.10
C ASP A 155 -1.54 0.35 16.89
N GLY A 156 -2.18 0.46 15.71
CA GLY A 156 -3.10 1.57 15.40
C GLY A 156 -4.11 1.27 14.30
N VAL A 157 -5.23 2.00 14.27
CA VAL A 157 -6.38 1.71 13.37
C VAL A 157 -7.06 2.94 12.76
N LEU A 158 -6.78 3.30 11.51
CA LEU A 158 -7.23 4.57 10.87
C LEU A 158 -8.75 4.62 10.81
N PRO A 159 -9.44 5.42 11.64
CA PRO A 159 -10.89 5.36 11.64
C PRO A 159 -11.43 5.72 10.26
N PHE A 160 -12.49 5.01 9.85
CA PHE A 160 -13.24 5.38 8.67
C PHE A 160 -13.69 6.84 8.79
N GLN A 161 -13.50 7.64 7.74
CA GLN A 161 -13.97 9.03 7.67
C GLN A 161 -15.01 9.22 6.57
N ILE A 162 -14.94 8.41 5.53
CA ILE A 162 -15.84 8.45 4.39
C ILE A 162 -16.97 7.45 4.63
N THR A 163 -18.20 7.95 4.70
CA THR A 163 -19.39 7.11 4.87
C THR A 163 -19.67 6.27 3.62
N LYS A 164 -20.45 5.20 3.77
CA LYS A 164 -20.88 4.34 2.65
C LYS A 164 -21.60 5.12 1.54
N LYS A 165 -22.35 6.16 1.90
CA LYS A 165 -23.06 7.04 0.95
C LYS A 165 -22.07 7.87 0.13
N GLU A 166 -21.11 8.53 0.78
CA GLU A 166 -20.08 9.33 0.12
C GLU A 166 -19.17 8.48 -0.76
N ALA A 167 -18.80 7.28 -0.31
CA ALA A 167 -18.07 6.31 -1.10
C ALA A 167 -18.83 5.95 -2.39
N GLY A 168 -20.16 5.76 -2.29
CA GLY A 168 -21.03 5.54 -3.44
C GLY A 168 -21.04 6.71 -4.43
N ASP A 169 -21.02 7.95 -3.94
CA ASP A 169 -21.00 9.13 -4.80
C ASP A 169 -19.63 9.36 -5.44
N ASN A 170 -18.54 9.09 -4.73
CA ASN A 170 -17.18 9.10 -5.27
C ASN A 170 -17.02 8.03 -6.36
N LEU A 171 -17.57 6.83 -6.16
CA LEU A 171 -17.57 5.80 -7.20
C LEU A 171 -18.30 6.26 -8.45
N LYS A 172 -19.49 6.86 -8.32
CA LYS A 172 -20.25 7.37 -9.47
C LYS A 172 -19.46 8.42 -10.25
N LYS A 173 -18.78 9.34 -9.54
CA LYS A 173 -17.90 10.35 -10.16
C LYS A 173 -16.74 9.70 -10.91
N TRP A 174 -16.08 8.73 -10.28
CA TRP A 174 -14.99 7.97 -10.89
C TRP A 174 -15.44 7.23 -12.15
N VAL A 175 -16.55 6.49 -12.11
CA VAL A 175 -17.05 5.76 -13.30
C VAL A 175 -17.33 6.71 -14.47
N LYS A 176 -17.84 7.92 -14.19
CA LYS A 176 -18.10 8.94 -15.22
C LYS A 176 -16.82 9.52 -15.83
N SER A 177 -15.71 9.60 -15.08
CA SER A 177 -14.44 10.12 -15.59
C SER A 177 -13.70 9.13 -16.52
N LEU A 178 -14.14 7.87 -16.61
CA LEU A 178 -13.49 6.84 -17.40
C LEU A 178 -13.75 6.99 -18.91
N TRP A 179 -13.00 7.85 -19.59
CA TRP A 179 -13.21 8.16 -21.02
C TRP A 179 -13.30 6.93 -21.94
N PHE A 180 -12.41 5.96 -21.74
CA PHE A 180 -12.32 4.74 -22.54
C PHE A 180 -13.19 3.57 -22.04
N ALA A 181 -14.04 3.77 -21.04
CA ALA A 181 -14.98 2.73 -20.62
C ALA A 181 -16.18 2.64 -21.58
N PRO A 182 -16.82 1.46 -21.75
CA PRO A 182 -18.02 1.32 -22.57
C PRO A 182 -19.14 2.27 -22.11
N THR A 183 -19.83 2.93 -23.05
CA THR A 183 -20.89 3.89 -22.72
C THR A 183 -22.05 3.26 -21.92
N LYS A 184 -22.40 2.00 -22.23
CA LYS A 184 -23.40 1.24 -21.46
C LYS A 184 -22.97 1.04 -19.99
N PHE A 185 -21.69 0.78 -19.75
CA PHE A 185 -21.13 0.66 -18.40
C PHE A 185 -21.20 1.99 -17.65
N GLN A 186 -20.79 3.10 -18.29
CA GLN A 186 -20.84 4.42 -17.66
C GLN A 186 -22.26 4.87 -17.31
N ARG A 187 -23.27 4.51 -18.12
CA ARG A 187 -24.68 4.84 -17.86
C ARG A 187 -25.29 3.98 -16.76
N ARG A 188 -25.03 2.67 -16.78
CA ARG A 188 -25.56 1.75 -15.77
C ARG A 188 -24.88 1.95 -14.41
N GLY A 189 -23.62 2.38 -14.41
CA GLY A 189 -22.79 2.41 -13.21
C GLY A 189 -22.49 0.99 -12.71
N ILE A 190 -21.90 0.93 -11.53
CA ILE A 190 -21.67 -0.33 -10.83
C ILE A 190 -22.80 -0.52 -9.81
N GLN A 191 -23.58 -1.58 -10.00
CA GLN A 191 -24.65 -2.00 -9.09
C GLN A 191 -24.09 -3.11 -8.18
N ALA A 192 -23.31 -2.73 -7.18
CA ALA A 192 -22.80 -3.69 -6.19
C ALA A 192 -22.69 -3.02 -4.82
N THR A 193 -22.83 -3.83 -3.78
CA THR A 193 -22.74 -3.39 -2.39
C THR A 193 -21.28 -3.20 -2.00
N PHE A 194 -20.97 -2.07 -1.39
CA PHE A 194 -19.66 -1.82 -0.78
C PHE A 194 -19.57 -2.50 0.58
N ASN A 195 -18.43 -3.15 0.82
CA ASN A 195 -18.08 -3.66 2.13
C ASN A 195 -16.94 -2.80 2.71
N GLY A 196 -17.13 -2.30 3.93
CA GLY A 196 -16.09 -1.60 4.67
C GLY A 196 -15.13 -2.63 5.23
N VAL A 197 -13.85 -2.48 4.93
CA VAL A 197 -12.81 -3.41 5.35
C VAL A 197 -11.62 -2.65 5.93
N TYR A 198 -11.19 -3.03 7.13
CA TYR A 198 -9.86 -2.70 7.63
C TYR A 198 -8.84 -3.70 7.07
N LEU A 199 -7.87 -3.17 6.32
CA LEU A 199 -6.77 -3.95 5.77
C LEU A 199 -5.54 -3.80 6.66
N PRO A 200 -4.79 -4.89 6.90
CA PRO A 200 -3.54 -4.85 7.65
C PRO A 200 -2.42 -4.23 6.80
N TYR A 201 -1.60 -3.40 7.43
CA TYR A 201 -0.41 -2.80 6.85
C TYR A 201 0.75 -2.93 7.81
N TRP A 202 1.91 -3.21 7.24
CA TRP A 202 3.18 -2.87 7.87
C TRP A 202 3.54 -1.46 7.45
N THR A 203 3.99 -0.65 8.39
CA THR A 203 4.73 0.58 8.09
C THR A 203 6.15 0.41 8.60
N PHE A 204 7.11 0.94 7.84
CA PHE A 204 8.52 0.83 8.15
C PHE A 204 9.19 2.19 8.07
N ASP A 205 9.96 2.49 9.09
CA ASP A 205 10.78 3.70 9.15
C ASP A 205 12.25 3.28 9.08
N SER A 206 13.06 4.05 8.35
CA SER A 206 14.48 3.75 8.24
C SER A 206 15.31 4.96 7.83
N LEU A 207 16.41 5.17 8.54
CA LEU A 207 17.45 6.10 8.12
C LEU A 207 18.44 5.40 7.20
N THR A 208 18.55 5.89 5.98
CA THR A 208 19.46 5.35 4.97
C THR A 208 20.68 6.24 4.76
N TYR A 209 21.83 5.58 4.58
CA TYR A 209 23.10 6.20 4.20
C TYR A 209 23.55 5.56 2.88
N THR A 210 23.44 6.30 1.78
CA THR A 210 23.66 5.78 0.44
C THR A 210 24.89 6.40 -0.20
N ARG A 211 25.76 5.55 -0.76
CA ARG A 211 26.84 5.91 -1.67
C ARG A 211 26.49 5.40 -3.07
N TYR A 212 26.76 6.18 -4.10
CA TYR A 212 26.51 5.78 -5.47
C TYR A 212 27.65 6.14 -6.40
N VAL A 213 27.78 5.34 -7.46
CA VAL A 213 28.68 5.56 -8.58
C VAL A 213 27.92 5.33 -9.88
N GLY A 214 28.14 6.20 -10.86
CA GLY A 214 27.47 6.14 -12.14
C GLY A 214 28.11 7.05 -13.18
N GLN A 215 27.35 7.30 -14.23
CA GLN A 215 27.73 8.19 -15.33
C GLN A 215 26.58 9.12 -15.66
N ARG A 216 26.92 10.40 -15.82
CA ARG A 216 26.05 11.44 -16.37
C ARG A 216 26.24 11.48 -17.88
N GLY A 217 25.13 11.37 -18.62
CA GLY A 217 25.10 11.48 -20.06
C GLY A 217 24.49 12.81 -20.48
N ASP A 218 25.29 13.69 -21.07
CA ASP A 218 24.82 14.94 -21.65
C ASP A 218 24.73 14.77 -23.18
N ASN A 219 23.54 15.01 -23.73
CA ASN A 219 23.28 14.90 -25.16
C ASN A 219 23.81 16.14 -25.88
N TYR A 220 24.44 15.92 -27.02
CA TYR A 220 24.88 16.98 -27.92
C TYR A 220 24.62 16.55 -29.36
N THR A 221 24.32 17.52 -30.21
CA THR A 221 24.07 17.30 -31.62
C THR A 221 25.37 17.46 -32.41
N VAL A 222 25.60 16.55 -33.35
CA VAL A 222 26.70 16.65 -34.32
C VAL A 222 26.15 16.53 -35.72
N THR A 223 26.65 17.36 -36.62
CA THR A 223 26.36 17.25 -38.04
C THR A 223 27.34 16.27 -38.67
N VAL A 224 26.83 15.22 -39.30
CA VAL A 224 27.64 14.20 -39.98
C VAL A 224 27.26 14.10 -41.46
N GLY A 225 28.19 13.61 -42.28
CA GLY A 225 28.03 13.52 -43.74
C GLY A 225 28.55 14.76 -44.49
N SER A 226 28.56 14.69 -45.82
CA SER A 226 29.00 15.76 -46.73
C SER A 226 28.00 15.96 -47.87
N GLY A 227 27.90 17.19 -48.39
CA GLY A 227 27.00 17.56 -49.48
C GLY A 227 25.52 17.33 -49.15
N LYS A 228 24.79 16.66 -50.06
CA LYS A 228 23.35 16.36 -49.91
C LYS A 228 23.02 15.31 -48.84
N ASN A 229 24.03 14.60 -48.29
CA ASN A 229 23.83 13.55 -47.29
C ASN A 229 24.12 14.03 -45.85
N ARG A 230 23.99 15.34 -45.60
CA ARG A 230 24.25 15.95 -44.30
C ARG A 230 23.08 15.71 -43.36
N ARG A 231 23.32 15.07 -42.22
CA ARG A 231 22.28 14.79 -41.20
C ARG A 231 22.77 15.14 -39.79
N THR A 232 21.83 15.46 -38.92
CA THR A 232 22.10 15.73 -37.50
C THR A 232 21.93 14.43 -36.72
N GLU A 233 22.98 14.01 -36.02
CA GLU A 233 22.94 12.88 -35.09
C GLU A 233 23.04 13.38 -33.65
N THR A 234 22.23 12.81 -32.75
CA THR A 234 22.35 13.06 -31.31
C THR A 234 23.32 12.05 -30.71
N ARG A 235 24.42 12.54 -30.12
CA ARG A 235 25.39 11.74 -29.38
C ARG A 235 25.31 12.06 -27.90
N THR A 236 25.71 11.12 -27.04
CA THR A 236 25.72 11.31 -25.59
C THR A 236 27.16 11.27 -25.10
N ARG A 237 27.62 12.34 -24.45
CA ARG A 237 28.92 12.38 -23.77
C ARG A 237 28.73 11.88 -22.35
N TRP A 238 29.46 10.82 -22.00
CA TRP A 238 29.42 10.25 -20.64
C TRP A 238 30.55 10.82 -19.80
N SER A 239 30.22 11.32 -18.61
CA SER A 239 31.15 11.75 -17.57
C SER A 239 30.89 10.96 -16.29
N HIS A 240 31.93 10.74 -15.49
CA HIS A 240 31.79 10.05 -14.20
C HIS A 240 30.97 10.91 -13.23
N ALA A 241 30.06 10.27 -12.50
CA ALA A 241 29.28 10.91 -11.45
C ALA A 241 29.21 9.99 -10.23
N SER A 242 29.59 10.51 -9.07
CA SER A 242 29.49 9.78 -7.80
C SER A 242 29.07 10.73 -6.68
N GLY A 243 28.58 10.15 -5.59
CA GLY A 243 28.12 10.95 -4.47
C GLY A 243 27.67 10.10 -3.29
N LYS A 244 27.35 10.79 -2.20
CA LYS A 244 26.78 10.22 -0.99
C LYS A 244 25.65 11.10 -0.48
N PHE A 245 24.61 10.49 0.07
CA PHE A 245 23.53 11.22 0.72
C PHE A 245 22.85 10.37 1.78
N GLN A 246 22.12 11.05 2.66
CA GLN A 246 21.26 10.43 3.65
C GLN A 246 19.81 10.73 3.31
N ARG A 247 18.93 9.81 3.65
CA ARG A 247 17.49 10.00 3.54
C ARG A 247 16.79 9.21 4.64
N PHE A 248 15.94 9.90 5.39
CA PHE A 248 14.99 9.25 6.28
C PHE A 248 13.74 8.86 5.47
N PHE A 249 13.32 7.62 5.64
CA PHE A 249 12.04 7.12 5.17
C PHE A 249 11.13 7.01 6.36
N ASP A 250 10.01 7.73 6.27
CA ASP A 250 8.97 7.82 7.28
C ASP A 250 7.69 7.24 6.66
N ASP A 251 7.12 6.27 7.34
CA ASP A 251 5.96 5.48 7.01
C ASP A 251 5.95 4.81 5.62
N VAL A 252 6.93 3.93 5.36
CA VAL A 252 6.89 3.10 4.14
C VAL A 252 5.86 1.99 4.28
N LEU A 253 4.67 2.26 3.74
CA LEU A 253 3.53 1.35 3.84
C LEU A 253 3.67 0.09 2.96
N VAL A 254 3.29 -1.05 3.50
CA VAL A 254 3.18 -2.33 2.80
C VAL A 254 1.90 -3.02 3.24
N VAL A 255 0.95 -3.19 2.32
CA VAL A 255 -0.26 -3.96 2.61
C VAL A 255 0.10 -5.42 2.92
N ALA A 256 -0.35 -5.90 4.07
CA ALA A 256 -0.03 -7.22 4.60
C ALA A 256 -1.10 -8.28 4.25
N PHE A 257 -1.80 -8.09 3.13
CA PHE A 257 -2.90 -8.94 2.67
C PHE A 257 -2.69 -9.38 1.21
N ARG A 258 -2.89 -10.67 0.91
CA ARG A 258 -2.63 -11.21 -0.44
C ARG A 258 -3.83 -11.08 -1.39
N GLY A 259 -5.05 -10.99 -0.85
CA GLY A 259 -6.29 -11.01 -1.64
C GLY A 259 -6.60 -9.73 -2.42
N ILE A 260 -5.69 -8.75 -2.48
CA ILE A 260 -5.88 -7.49 -3.20
C ILE A 260 -4.68 -7.20 -4.09
N LYS A 261 -4.94 -6.67 -5.29
CA LYS A 261 -3.90 -6.22 -6.21
C LYS A 261 -3.11 -5.05 -5.61
N ARG A 262 -1.83 -5.28 -5.31
CA ARG A 262 -0.90 -4.30 -4.72
C ARG A 262 -0.86 -2.99 -5.50
N ASP A 263 -0.94 -3.04 -6.83
CA ASP A 263 -0.94 -1.84 -7.69
C ASP A 263 -2.14 -0.93 -7.47
N LEU A 264 -3.31 -1.48 -7.15
CA LEU A 264 -4.50 -0.68 -6.85
C LEU A 264 -4.35 -0.02 -5.48
N VAL A 265 -3.90 -0.79 -4.49
CA VAL A 265 -3.68 -0.32 -3.12
C VAL A 265 -2.65 0.80 -3.08
N ARG A 266 -1.51 0.64 -3.77
CA ARG A 266 -0.47 1.66 -3.85
C ARG A 266 -0.97 2.99 -4.42
N LYS A 267 -1.96 2.96 -5.32
CA LYS A 267 -2.54 4.17 -5.91
C LYS A 267 -3.53 4.87 -4.97
N LEU A 268 -3.91 4.26 -3.84
CA LEU A 268 -4.71 4.92 -2.81
C LEU A 268 -3.88 5.81 -1.89
N GLU A 269 -2.54 5.71 -1.96
CA GLU A 269 -1.62 6.58 -1.23
C GLU A 269 -1.64 8.02 -1.81
N PRO A 270 -1.42 9.05 -0.99
CA PRO A 270 -0.99 9.02 0.42
C PRO A 270 -2.14 8.80 1.42
N TRP A 271 -1.82 8.14 2.53
CA TRP A 271 -2.74 7.96 3.66
C TRP A 271 -2.58 9.09 4.70
N PRO A 272 -3.67 9.55 5.33
CA PRO A 272 -3.60 10.58 6.36
C PRO A 272 -3.22 9.97 7.72
N LEU A 273 -1.99 9.44 7.83
CA LEU A 273 -1.49 8.75 9.03
C LEU A 273 -1.41 9.64 10.29
N LYS A 274 -1.49 10.97 10.14
CA LYS A 274 -1.59 11.88 11.29
C LYS A 274 -2.93 11.79 12.02
N LYS A 275 -3.96 11.27 11.38
CA LYS A 275 -5.26 11.00 12.01
C LYS A 275 -5.26 9.64 12.70
N MET A 276 -4.06 9.14 13.02
CA MET A 276 -3.93 7.85 13.62
C MET A 276 -4.27 7.88 15.13
N ALA A 277 -4.58 6.73 15.70
CA ALA A 277 -5.24 6.47 16.96
C ALA A 277 -4.77 5.07 17.38
N PRO A 278 -4.46 4.88 18.66
CA PRO A 278 -4.13 3.56 19.19
C PRO A 278 -5.19 2.54 18.82
N TYR A 279 -4.79 1.27 18.74
CA TYR A 279 -5.70 0.20 18.40
C TYR A 279 -6.89 0.15 19.37
N ASN A 280 -8.09 0.39 18.85
CA ASN A 280 -9.32 0.33 19.62
C ASN A 280 -10.36 -0.55 18.91
N GLN A 281 -10.80 -1.61 19.59
CA GLN A 281 -11.77 -2.57 19.07
C GLN A 281 -13.13 -1.95 18.76
N GLN A 282 -13.56 -0.91 19.49
CA GLN A 282 -14.82 -0.21 19.24
C GLN A 282 -14.86 0.36 17.81
N MET A 283 -13.73 0.83 17.26
CA MET A 283 -13.65 1.36 15.89
C MET A 283 -13.82 0.29 14.79
N LEU A 284 -13.74 -0.99 15.15
CA LEU A 284 -13.95 -2.14 14.26
C LEU A 284 -15.39 -2.68 14.36
N ALA A 285 -16.20 -2.24 15.32
CA ALA A 285 -17.53 -2.77 15.56
C ALA A 285 -18.45 -2.51 14.35
N GLY A 286 -18.93 -3.59 13.71
CA GLY A 286 -19.75 -3.53 12.50
C GLY A 286 -18.96 -3.30 11.21
N ILE A 287 -17.63 -3.41 11.26
CA ILE A 287 -16.75 -3.28 10.10
C ILE A 287 -15.88 -4.53 10.00
N LEU A 288 -15.76 -5.06 8.77
CA LEU A 288 -14.93 -6.23 8.55
C LEU A 288 -13.46 -5.87 8.79
N ALA A 289 -12.76 -6.66 9.58
CA ALA A 289 -11.33 -6.47 9.81
C ALA A 289 -10.57 -7.76 9.57
N ARG A 290 -9.37 -7.61 9.03
CA ARG A 290 -8.41 -8.69 8.86
C ARG A 290 -7.10 -8.37 9.55
N THR A 291 -6.48 -9.38 10.14
CA THR A 291 -5.06 -9.38 10.47
C THR A 291 -4.23 -9.72 9.21
N TYR A 292 -2.91 -9.88 9.34
CA TYR A 292 -1.98 -10.07 8.22
C TYR A 292 -1.89 -11.52 7.70
N ASP A 293 -1.79 -11.64 6.37
CA ASP A 293 -1.39 -12.87 5.63
C ASP A 293 0.11 -12.85 5.25
N ILE A 294 0.71 -11.66 5.28
CA ILE A 294 2.12 -11.44 4.93
C ILE A 294 2.83 -11.10 6.24
N GLU A 295 3.69 -12.01 6.68
CA GLU A 295 4.47 -11.84 7.90
C GLU A 295 5.43 -10.65 7.81
N LEU A 296 5.82 -10.13 8.97
CA LEU A 296 6.69 -8.96 9.10
C LEU A 296 7.96 -9.06 8.26
N LYS A 297 8.63 -10.23 8.25
CA LYS A 297 9.85 -10.47 7.46
C LYS A 297 9.64 -10.29 5.96
N ASP A 298 8.56 -10.85 5.42
CA ASP A 298 8.21 -10.74 3.99
C ASP A 298 7.68 -9.35 3.63
N GLY A 299 6.95 -8.72 4.57
CA GLY A 299 6.53 -7.33 4.47
C GLY A 299 7.72 -6.39 4.39
N PHE A 300 8.73 -6.59 5.25
CA PHE A 300 9.96 -5.80 5.26
C PHE A 300 10.76 -5.95 3.97
N ARG A 301 10.86 -7.17 3.40
CA ARG A 301 11.49 -7.36 2.07
C ARG A 301 10.82 -6.47 1.02
N THR A 302 9.49 -6.43 1.02
CA THR A 302 8.71 -5.58 0.09
C THR A 302 8.92 -4.09 0.38
N GLY A 303 8.97 -3.69 1.66
CA GLY A 303 9.25 -2.32 2.08
C GLY A 303 10.64 -1.85 1.64
N ARG A 304 11.64 -2.72 1.80
CA ARG A 304 13.02 -2.49 1.36
C ARG A 304 13.10 -2.29 -0.15
N GLU A 305 12.40 -3.10 -0.96
CA GLU A 305 12.33 -2.90 -2.41
C GLU A 305 11.78 -1.51 -2.77
N ARG A 306 10.75 -1.02 -2.06
CA ARG A 306 10.23 0.36 -2.25
C ARG A 306 11.28 1.42 -1.89
N ILE A 307 11.98 1.26 -0.77
CA ILE A 307 13.06 2.16 -0.34
C ILE A 307 14.16 2.19 -1.41
N GLU A 308 14.59 1.03 -1.90
CA GLU A 308 15.63 0.91 -2.93
C GLU A 308 15.20 1.52 -4.27
N GLU A 309 13.94 1.38 -4.68
CA GLU A 309 13.38 2.04 -5.86
C GLU A 309 13.43 3.58 -5.72
N ALA A 310 13.01 4.10 -4.57
CA ALA A 310 13.04 5.52 -4.26
C ALA A 310 14.48 6.08 -4.24
N LEU A 311 15.42 5.35 -3.63
CA LEU A 311 16.83 5.70 -3.61
C LEU A 311 17.44 5.67 -5.02
N ARG A 312 17.07 4.69 -5.85
CA ARG A 312 17.51 4.64 -7.25
C ARG A 312 17.01 5.85 -8.04
N ALA A 313 15.77 6.30 -7.79
CA ALA A 313 15.25 7.53 -8.38
C ALA A 313 15.99 8.79 -7.89
N ASP A 314 16.32 8.88 -6.60
CA ASP A 314 17.16 9.94 -6.04
C ASP A 314 18.55 9.97 -6.69
N VAL A 315 19.19 8.81 -6.84
CA VAL A 315 20.50 8.68 -7.49
C VAL A 315 20.43 9.18 -8.93
N ARG A 316 19.40 8.81 -9.71
CA ARG A 316 19.23 9.33 -11.08
C ARG A 316 19.13 10.85 -11.10
N ARG A 317 18.32 11.43 -10.20
CA ARG A 317 18.17 12.89 -10.09
C ARG A 317 19.49 13.57 -9.73
N ARG A 318 20.26 12.97 -8.80
CA ARG A 318 21.54 13.52 -8.35
C ARG A 318 22.66 13.40 -9.39
N ILE A 319 22.67 12.34 -10.20
CA ILE A 319 23.57 12.22 -11.37
C ILE A 319 23.25 13.33 -12.39
N GLY A 320 21.96 13.57 -12.64
CA GLY A 320 21.50 14.59 -13.58
C GLY A 320 21.82 14.26 -15.04
N GLY A 321 21.82 15.28 -15.91
CA GLY A 321 22.01 15.13 -17.35
C GLY A 321 20.77 14.59 -18.07
N ASP A 322 20.89 14.34 -19.38
CA ASP A 322 19.80 13.84 -20.21
C ASP A 322 19.63 12.32 -20.13
N LYS A 323 20.72 11.60 -19.83
CA LYS A 323 20.73 10.16 -19.62
C LYS A 323 21.56 9.83 -18.39
N GLN A 324 21.18 8.77 -17.69
CA GLN A 324 21.89 8.30 -16.50
C GLN A 324 22.22 6.82 -16.63
N ARG A 325 23.44 6.45 -16.23
CA ARG A 325 23.83 5.06 -16.00
C ARG A 325 24.25 4.92 -14.55
N ILE A 326 23.58 4.03 -13.83
CA ILE A 326 23.95 3.69 -12.45
C ILE A 326 24.83 2.46 -12.52
N GLN A 327 26.04 2.55 -11.98
CA GLN A 327 26.96 1.42 -11.92
C GLN A 327 26.81 0.69 -10.59
N ASP A 328 26.79 1.44 -9.48
CA ASP A 328 26.66 0.87 -8.14
C ASP A 328 25.86 1.80 -7.21
N ILE A 329 25.11 1.19 -6.30
CA ILE A 329 24.45 1.85 -5.18
C ILE A 329 24.66 0.97 -3.95
N ASN A 330 25.36 1.50 -2.96
CA ASN A 330 25.57 0.87 -1.68
C ASN A 330 24.85 1.66 -0.58
N THR A 331 23.84 1.04 0.02
CA THR A 331 23.01 1.64 1.06
C THR A 331 23.18 0.89 2.38
N LYS A 332 23.48 1.63 3.44
CA LYS A 332 23.36 1.14 4.83
C LYS A 332 22.05 1.63 5.43
N TYR A 333 21.38 0.75 6.17
CA TYR A 333 20.13 1.02 6.87
C TYR A 333 20.42 1.13 8.37
N ALA A 334 19.79 2.07 9.04
CA ALA A 334 19.88 2.30 10.48
C ALA A 334 18.51 2.71 11.02
N LYS A 335 18.31 2.55 12.34
CA LYS A 335 17.05 2.88 13.05
C LYS A 335 15.84 2.31 12.31
N MET A 336 15.82 1.00 12.14
CA MET A 336 14.75 0.32 11.42
C MET A 336 13.65 0.00 12.41
N THR A 337 12.53 0.72 12.29
CA THR A 337 11.35 0.49 13.12
C THR A 337 10.18 0.04 12.27
N TYR A 338 9.18 -0.54 12.91
CA TYR A 338 7.93 -0.92 12.26
C TYR A 338 6.72 -0.64 13.15
N LYS A 339 5.55 -0.54 12.52
CA LYS A 339 4.24 -0.56 13.19
C LYS A 339 3.26 -1.44 12.40
N HIS A 340 2.33 -2.10 13.09
CA HIS A 340 1.21 -2.84 12.52
C HIS A 340 -0.05 -1.97 12.53
N LEU A 341 -0.53 -1.59 11.36
CA LEU A 341 -1.65 -0.66 11.22
C LEU A 341 -2.84 -1.30 10.52
N LEU A 342 -4.04 -0.88 10.89
CA LEU A 342 -5.27 -1.17 10.15
C LEU A 342 -5.71 0.07 9.38
N LEU A 343 -5.77 -0.01 8.04
CA LEU A 343 -6.21 1.10 7.19
C LEU A 343 -7.56 0.81 6.52
N PRO A 344 -8.49 1.79 6.51
CA PRO A 344 -9.87 1.58 6.12
C PRO A 344 -10.06 1.71 4.61
N VAL A 345 -10.71 0.73 4.01
CA VAL A 345 -11.01 0.70 2.57
C VAL A 345 -12.45 0.30 2.35
N TRP A 346 -13.16 1.00 1.46
CA TRP A 346 -14.36 0.45 0.86
C TRP A 346 -13.97 -0.45 -0.31
N LEU A 347 -14.23 -1.75 -0.15
CA LEU A 347 -13.95 -2.76 -1.16
C LEU A 347 -15.22 -3.10 -1.94
N LEU A 348 -15.06 -3.17 -3.26
CA LEU A 348 -16.11 -3.55 -4.19
C LEU A 348 -15.56 -4.54 -5.22
N ALA A 349 -16.29 -5.63 -5.44
CA ALA A 349 -16.06 -6.53 -6.56
C ALA A 349 -17.32 -6.57 -7.43
N TYR A 350 -17.16 -6.48 -8.75
CA TYR A 350 -18.27 -6.58 -9.69
C TYR A 350 -17.87 -7.40 -10.91
N ARG A 351 -18.86 -7.94 -11.63
CA ARG A 351 -18.63 -8.67 -12.89
C ARG A 351 -19.15 -7.86 -14.06
N TYR A 352 -18.37 -7.80 -15.13
CA TYR A 352 -18.81 -7.22 -16.41
C TYR A 352 -18.40 -8.17 -17.55
N GLN A 353 -19.39 -8.63 -18.32
CA GLN A 353 -19.20 -9.63 -19.39
C GLN A 353 -18.44 -10.89 -18.92
N GLY A 354 -18.82 -11.42 -17.75
CA GLY A 354 -18.21 -12.62 -17.19
C GLY A 354 -16.81 -12.42 -16.59
N LYS A 355 -16.21 -11.24 -16.66
CA LYS A 355 -14.90 -10.94 -16.04
C LYS A 355 -15.08 -10.21 -14.70
N PRO A 356 -14.37 -10.62 -13.63
CA PRO A 356 -14.38 -9.91 -12.36
C PRO A 356 -13.51 -8.64 -12.45
N TYR A 357 -13.94 -7.60 -11.75
CA TYR A 357 -13.24 -6.33 -11.60
C TYR A 357 -13.31 -5.91 -10.13
N GLN A 358 -12.23 -5.31 -9.63
CA GLN A 358 -12.13 -4.82 -8.26
C GLN A 358 -12.01 -3.29 -8.26
N VAL A 359 -12.70 -2.65 -7.31
CA VAL A 359 -12.56 -1.23 -7.01
C VAL A 359 -12.33 -1.08 -5.52
N LEU A 360 -11.40 -0.20 -5.18
CA LEU A 360 -11.04 0.19 -3.83
C LEU A 360 -11.28 1.68 -3.68
N ILE A 361 -11.79 2.08 -2.53
CA ILE A 361 -11.91 3.50 -2.17
C ILE A 361 -11.21 3.69 -0.84
N ASN A 362 -10.27 4.63 -0.80
CA ASN A 362 -9.62 5.05 0.44
C ASN A 362 -10.71 5.63 1.35
N ALA A 363 -11.02 4.97 2.46
CA ALA A 363 -12.12 5.40 3.31
C ALA A 363 -11.73 6.54 4.28
N ALA A 364 -10.53 7.10 4.15
CA ALA A 364 -10.11 8.32 4.82
C ALA A 364 -10.10 9.55 3.88
N THR A 365 -9.73 9.37 2.60
CA THR A 365 -9.59 10.47 1.63
C THR A 365 -10.69 10.51 0.56
N GLY A 366 -11.36 9.38 0.32
CA GLY A 366 -12.36 9.22 -0.74
C GLY A 366 -11.77 8.91 -2.13
N GLU A 367 -10.44 8.78 -2.24
CA GLU A 367 -9.77 8.43 -3.50
C GLU A 367 -10.22 7.07 -4.02
N VAL A 368 -10.57 6.99 -5.31
CA VAL A 368 -11.13 5.78 -5.94
C VAL A 368 -10.14 5.20 -6.94
N GLN A 369 -9.73 3.95 -6.70
CA GLN A 369 -8.83 3.21 -7.59
C GLN A 369 -9.42 1.86 -7.92
N GLY A 370 -9.51 1.53 -9.20
CA GLY A 370 -10.16 0.29 -9.61
C GLY A 370 -9.87 -0.12 -11.03
N GLU A 371 -10.19 -1.38 -11.29
CA GLU A 371 -10.18 -1.95 -12.62
C GLU A 371 -11.44 -1.53 -13.37
N ARG A 372 -11.32 -1.44 -14.70
CA ARG A 372 -12.44 -1.05 -15.56
C ARG A 372 -12.46 -1.85 -16.86
N PRO A 373 -13.64 -2.10 -17.44
CA PRO A 373 -13.73 -2.61 -18.80
C PRO A 373 -13.29 -1.53 -19.79
N TRP A 374 -12.59 -1.94 -20.85
CA TRP A 374 -12.14 -1.07 -21.93
C TRP A 374 -13.06 -1.19 -23.14
N SER A 375 -13.33 -0.07 -23.82
CA SER A 375 -14.07 -0.03 -25.08
C SER A 375 -13.09 0.00 -26.25
N VAL A 376 -12.90 -1.14 -26.90
CA VAL A 376 -12.02 -1.28 -28.08
C VAL A 376 -12.38 -0.27 -29.15
N TRP A 377 -13.67 -0.09 -29.45
CA TRP A 377 -14.12 0.86 -30.48
C TRP A 377 -13.75 2.32 -30.16
N LYS A 378 -13.89 2.76 -28.90
CA LYS A 378 -13.46 4.10 -28.49
C LYS A 378 -11.94 4.28 -28.68
N ILE A 379 -11.15 3.27 -28.28
CA ILE A 379 -9.69 3.31 -28.44
C ILE A 379 -9.32 3.38 -29.92
N VAL A 380 -9.89 2.50 -30.76
CA VAL A 380 -9.62 2.46 -32.20
C VAL A 380 -9.98 3.78 -32.88
N LEU A 381 -11.16 4.34 -32.58
CA LEU A 381 -11.57 5.64 -33.11
C LEU A 381 -10.64 6.78 -32.67
N THR A 382 -10.20 6.79 -31.41
CA THR A 382 -9.23 7.78 -30.92
C THR A 382 -7.89 7.64 -31.65
N VAL A 383 -7.39 6.41 -31.83
CA VAL A 383 -6.13 6.17 -32.56
C VAL A 383 -6.25 6.61 -34.02
N LEU A 384 -7.32 6.23 -34.71
CA LEU A 384 -7.56 6.66 -36.09
C LEU A 384 -7.70 8.18 -36.22
N GLY A 385 -8.38 8.82 -35.26
CA GLY A 385 -8.49 10.28 -35.21
C GLY A 385 -7.14 10.98 -35.02
N VAL A 386 -6.29 10.47 -34.12
CA VAL A 386 -4.94 11.00 -33.92
C VAL A 386 -4.08 10.82 -35.17
N LEU A 387 -4.12 9.64 -35.80
CA LEU A 387 -3.37 9.39 -37.05
C LEU A 387 -3.84 10.29 -38.19
N PHE A 388 -5.14 10.53 -38.30
CA PHE A 388 -5.70 11.46 -39.28
C PHE A 388 -5.22 12.89 -39.06
N LEU A 389 -5.22 13.38 -37.80
CA LEU A 389 -4.71 14.71 -37.47
C LEU A 389 -3.21 14.84 -37.74
N LEU A 390 -2.41 13.81 -37.42
CA LEU A 390 -0.99 13.80 -37.74
C LEU A 390 -0.75 13.79 -39.26
N GLY A 391 -1.56 13.06 -40.02
CA GLY A 391 -1.53 13.07 -41.48
C GLY A 391 -1.85 14.45 -42.06
N LEU A 392 -2.87 15.14 -41.54
CA LEU A 392 -3.19 16.51 -41.94
C LEU A 392 -2.08 17.50 -41.57
N ALA A 393 -1.51 17.38 -40.37
CA ALA A 393 -0.40 18.22 -39.93
C ALA A 393 0.85 18.01 -40.81
N TYR A 394 1.13 16.76 -41.18
CA TYR A 394 2.21 16.43 -42.11
C TYR A 394 1.96 16.99 -43.51
N LEU A 395 0.75 16.84 -44.05
CA LEU A 395 0.36 17.41 -45.36
C LEU A 395 0.48 18.94 -45.37
N ALA A 396 -0.02 19.61 -44.32
CA ALA A 396 0.10 21.05 -44.17
C ALA A 396 1.57 21.48 -44.08
N PHE A 397 2.39 20.76 -43.30
CA PHE A 397 3.83 20.99 -43.21
C PHE A 397 4.52 20.78 -44.56
N ALA A 398 4.17 19.74 -45.31
CA ALA A 398 4.73 19.45 -46.63
C ALA A 398 4.36 20.52 -47.67
N LEU A 399 3.12 21.04 -47.63
CA LEU A 399 2.67 22.14 -48.49
C LEU A 399 3.36 23.47 -48.13
N LEU A 400 3.62 23.72 -46.85
CA LEU A 400 4.36 24.90 -46.39
C LEU A 400 5.88 24.82 -46.65
N SER A 401 6.45 23.62 -46.71
CA SER A 401 7.87 23.40 -46.99
C SER A 401 8.17 23.17 -48.48
N GLY A 402 7.17 22.83 -49.30
CA GLY A 402 7.27 22.63 -50.75
C GLY A 402 7.33 23.92 -51.60
N GLY A 403 7.38 25.11 -51.00
CA GLY A 403 7.44 26.39 -51.70
C GLY A 403 8.84 26.81 -52.22
N ALA A 404 9.85 25.96 -52.15
CA ALA A 404 11.20 26.24 -52.68
C ALA A 404 11.49 25.40 -53.94
N ALA A 405 11.11 25.99 -55.08
CA ALA A 405 11.69 25.86 -56.43
C ALA A 405 11.97 24.46 -57.00
N VAL A 406 11.10 24.03 -57.94
CA VAL A 406 11.54 23.31 -59.14
C VAL A 406 10.96 24.04 -60.35
N GLY A 407 11.77 24.92 -60.93
CA GLY A 407 11.49 25.58 -62.20
C GLY A 407 12.82 25.76 -62.96
N GLY A 408 12.89 25.24 -64.18
CA GLY A 408 14.01 25.48 -65.08
C GLY A 408 14.42 24.25 -65.89
N VAL A 409 13.73 24.02 -66.99
CA VAL A 409 14.17 23.17 -68.12
C VAL A 409 15.26 23.93 -68.89
N ASN A 410 16.31 23.25 -69.36
CA ASN A 410 16.94 23.54 -70.66
C ASN A 410 17.82 22.37 -71.15
N SER A 411 17.41 21.85 -72.31
CA SER A 411 18.24 21.50 -73.49
C SER A 411 19.30 20.39 -73.43
N ILE A 412 18.95 19.25 -74.05
CA ILE A 412 19.65 18.47 -75.09
C ILE A 412 21.19 18.55 -75.14
N ASP A 413 21.84 17.39 -74.98
CA ASP A 413 22.83 16.90 -75.94
C ASP A 413 22.77 15.36 -76.04
N LEU A 414 22.59 14.89 -77.27
CA LEU A 414 22.63 13.50 -77.71
C LEU A 414 24.09 13.11 -77.98
N LEU A 415 24.60 12.02 -77.38
CA LEU A 415 25.58 11.14 -78.02
C LEU A 415 25.50 9.69 -77.45
N ASP A 416 25.15 8.79 -78.36
CA ASP A 416 25.49 7.36 -78.53
C ASP A 416 26.06 6.48 -77.39
N ASN A 417 25.29 5.42 -77.08
CA ASN A 417 25.62 3.97 -77.20
C ASN A 417 26.76 3.33 -76.35
N PRO A 418 26.94 1.99 -76.30
CA PRO A 418 26.38 1.07 -75.28
C PRO A 418 27.44 0.24 -74.52
N GLY A 419 27.01 -0.50 -73.48
CA GLY A 419 27.80 -1.62 -72.90
C GLY A 419 27.53 -1.76 -71.39
N SER A 420 26.66 -2.68 -70.97
CA SER A 420 26.93 -4.11 -70.72
C SER A 420 27.35 -4.39 -69.28
N ASN A 421 26.53 -5.22 -68.63
CA ASN A 421 26.80 -6.11 -67.49
C ASN A 421 27.44 -5.52 -66.21
N PHE A 422 26.84 -5.80 -65.05
CA PHE A 422 27.41 -6.79 -64.13
C PHE A 422 26.45 -7.16 -63.00
N GLN A 423 26.55 -8.43 -62.62
CA GLN A 423 25.63 -9.26 -61.86
C GLN A 423 25.47 -8.89 -60.38
N PHE A 424 24.27 -9.22 -59.89
CA PHE A 424 24.02 -9.59 -58.49
C PHE A 424 24.87 -10.79 -58.09
N ARG A 425 25.55 -10.70 -56.95
CA ARG A 425 25.95 -11.87 -56.17
C ARG A 425 25.52 -11.66 -54.72
N ILE A 426 24.62 -12.54 -54.31
CA ILE A 426 24.21 -12.80 -52.94
C ILE A 426 25.32 -13.63 -52.30
N ASP A 427 25.71 -13.26 -51.09
CA ASP A 427 25.80 -14.16 -49.93
C ASP A 427 25.42 -13.36 -48.67
#